data_AF-A0A813ULS6-F1
#
_entry.id   AF-A0A813ULS6-F1
#
_cell.length_a   1.000
_cell.length_b   1.000
_cell.length_c   1.000
_cell.angle_alpha   90.00
_cell.angle_beta   90.00
_cell.angle_gamma   90.00
#
_symmetry.space_group_name_H-M   'P 1'
#
loop_
_entity.id
_entity.type
_entity.pdbx_description
1 polymer ?
#
loop_
_entity_poly.entity_id
_entity_poly.type
_entity_poly.pdbx_seq_one_letter_code
_entity_poly.pdbx_strand_id
1 'polypeptide(L)'
;MKIFKRSDHSAVIYNSSMYIFGGLDEYRYNNFFKFDFDTHIRTEIKAKDESKLSLKRCKHSACIYDNMMYIFGGCGKFNDCHSFDFRTLEWTEIKYNNDSRIIPAKCGRHTCILYRENLYMFDGYVGIQRSNELFVLNL
;
A
#
# COMPACT_ATOMS: atom_id res chain seq x y z
N MET A 1 -20.75 11.67 3.19
CA MET A 1 -19.33 11.31 3.43
C MET A 1 -18.45 12.12 2.50
N LYS A 2 -17.49 12.91 3.03
CA LYS A 2 -16.64 13.81 2.23
C LYS A 2 -15.30 13.10 1.97
N ILE A 3 -15.04 12.73 0.71
CA ILE A 3 -13.71 12.28 0.30
C ILE A 3 -12.88 13.54 0.06
N PHE A 4 -11.76 13.65 0.79
CA PHE A 4 -10.81 14.73 0.58
C PHE A 4 -10.07 14.56 -0.74
N LYS A 5 -9.85 15.68 -1.42
CA LYS A 5 -8.92 15.77 -2.55
C LYS A 5 -7.58 15.17 -2.11
N ARG A 6 -6.88 14.48 -3.01
CA ARG A 6 -5.59 13.86 -2.70
C ARG A 6 -4.80 13.56 -3.97
N SER A 7 -3.49 13.49 -3.83
CA SER A 7 -2.54 13.00 -4.82
C SER A 7 -1.65 11.90 -4.20
N ASP A 8 -0.85 11.22 -5.01
CA ASP A 8 0.13 10.23 -4.56
C ASP A 8 -0.46 9.13 -3.63
N HIS A 9 -1.74 8.77 -3.82
CA HIS A 9 -2.39 7.62 -3.18
C HIS A 9 -2.09 6.35 -3.99
N SER A 10 -2.36 5.18 -3.41
CA SER A 10 -2.46 3.95 -4.19
C SER A 10 -3.92 3.55 -4.36
N ALA A 11 -4.19 2.83 -5.45
CA ALA A 11 -5.47 2.20 -5.69
C ALA A 11 -5.28 0.80 -6.24
N VAL A 12 -6.15 -0.12 -5.85
CA VAL A 12 -6.19 -1.50 -6.34
C VAL A 12 -7.63 -1.90 -6.66
N ILE A 13 -7.82 -2.89 -7.53
CA ILE A 13 -9.16 -3.44 -7.83
C ILE A 13 -9.28 -4.82 -7.17
N TYR A 14 -10.30 -4.99 -6.35
CA TYR A 14 -10.67 -6.27 -5.75
C TYR A 14 -12.16 -6.52 -5.97
N ASN A 15 -12.50 -7.65 -6.60
CA ASN A 15 -13.84 -7.93 -7.12
C ASN A 15 -14.35 -6.75 -8.00
N SER A 16 -15.62 -6.34 -7.85
CA SER A 16 -16.22 -5.23 -8.60
C SER A 16 -16.01 -3.87 -7.92
N SER A 17 -14.82 -3.63 -7.34
CA SER A 17 -14.59 -2.41 -6.56
C SER A 17 -13.15 -1.92 -6.57
N MET A 18 -13.00 -0.60 -6.58
CA MET A 18 -11.73 0.09 -6.39
C MET A 18 -11.52 0.39 -4.92
N TYR A 19 -10.33 0.08 -4.41
CA TYR A 19 -9.91 0.37 -3.05
C TYR A 19 -8.78 1.39 -3.08
N ILE A 20 -8.92 2.48 -2.32
CA ILE A 20 -8.01 3.64 -2.33
C ILE A 20 -7.46 3.84 -0.93
N PHE A 21 -6.12 3.81 -0.78
CA PHE A 21 -5.45 4.01 0.51
C PHE A 21 -4.56 5.25 0.52
N GLY A 22 -4.65 5.99 1.62
CA GLY A 22 -3.74 7.08 1.94
C GLY A 22 -3.75 8.23 0.93
N GLY A 23 -2.56 8.75 0.64
CA GLY A 23 -2.35 9.91 -0.23
C GLY A 23 -2.04 11.20 0.54
N LEU A 24 -1.89 12.29 -0.22
CA LEU A 24 -1.49 13.60 0.27
C LEU A 24 -2.38 14.70 -0.29
N ASP A 25 -2.84 15.58 0.61
CA ASP A 25 -3.36 16.91 0.30
C ASP A 25 -2.63 17.92 1.20
N GLU A 26 -3.33 18.74 2.00
CA GLU A 26 -2.72 19.50 3.09
C GLU A 26 -2.03 18.58 4.11
N TYR A 27 -2.60 17.39 4.32
CA TYR A 27 -2.10 16.38 5.25
C TYR A 27 -1.97 15.03 4.55
N ARG A 28 -1.13 14.15 5.12
CA ARG A 28 -1.09 12.74 4.71
C ARG A 28 -2.27 12.00 5.32
N TYR A 29 -2.82 11.06 4.56
CA TYR A 29 -3.93 10.23 5.00
C TYR A 29 -3.50 8.76 5.17
N ASN A 30 -4.25 8.04 5.99
CA ASN A 30 -4.29 6.57 6.09
C ASN A 30 -5.72 6.04 6.06
N ASN A 31 -6.69 6.87 5.64
CA ASN A 31 -8.05 6.41 5.43
C ASN A 31 -8.11 5.51 4.20
N PHE A 32 -9.05 4.56 4.25
CA PHE A 32 -9.22 3.52 3.26
C PHE A 32 -10.65 3.57 2.72
N PHE A 33 -10.80 3.69 1.39
CA PHE A 33 -12.10 3.82 0.76
C PHE A 33 -12.33 2.72 -0.25
N LYS A 34 -13.56 2.27 -0.34
CA LYS A 34 -14.10 1.46 -1.41
C LYS A 34 -14.98 2.33 -2.31
N PHE A 35 -14.79 2.23 -3.62
CA PHE A 35 -15.73 2.66 -4.64
C PHE A 35 -16.24 1.42 -5.38
N ASP A 36 -17.53 1.19 -5.29
CA ASP A 36 -18.21 0.08 -5.94
C ASP A 36 -18.56 0.45 -7.38
N PHE A 37 -18.07 -0.29 -8.37
CA PHE A 37 -18.22 0.08 -9.78
C PHE A 37 -19.66 -0.06 -10.28
N ASP A 38 -20.41 -1.00 -9.73
CA ASP A 38 -21.79 -1.27 -10.16
C ASP A 38 -22.74 -0.23 -9.57
N THR A 39 -22.68 -0.04 -8.26
CA THR A 39 -23.60 0.85 -7.53
C THR A 39 -23.14 2.31 -7.52
N HIS A 40 -21.88 2.58 -7.86
CA HIS A 40 -21.23 3.89 -7.73
C HIS A 40 -21.21 4.43 -6.29
N ILE A 41 -21.45 3.56 -5.31
CA ILE A 41 -21.45 3.91 -3.89
C ILE A 41 -20.01 3.95 -3.38
N ARG A 42 -19.77 4.95 -2.52
CA ARG A 42 -18.50 5.16 -1.83
C ARG A 42 -18.66 4.82 -0.36
N THR A 43 -17.76 3.99 0.15
CA THR A 43 -17.78 3.53 1.55
C THR A 43 -16.39 3.68 2.15
N GLU A 44 -16.30 4.26 3.34
CA GLU A 44 -15.06 4.19 4.13
C GLU A 44 -14.95 2.80 4.74
N ILE A 45 -13.81 2.15 4.52
CA ILE A 45 -13.50 0.85 5.09
C ILE A 45 -12.83 1.07 6.44
N LYS A 46 -13.47 0.56 7.50
CA LYS A 46 -12.91 0.54 8.84
C LYS A 46 -12.21 -0.79 9.08
N ALA A 47 -10.99 -0.71 9.61
CA ALA A 47 -10.28 -1.88 10.05
C ALA A 47 -11.00 -2.49 11.25
N LYS A 48 -10.96 -3.81 11.38
CA LYS A 48 -11.46 -4.50 12.57
C LYS A 48 -10.69 -4.10 13.83
N ASP A 49 -9.40 -3.83 13.68
CA ASP A 49 -8.51 -3.29 14.71
C ASP A 49 -7.77 -2.06 14.16
N GLU A 50 -8.20 -0.87 14.55
CA GLU A 50 -7.60 0.39 14.09
C GLU A 50 -6.17 0.60 14.62
N SER A 51 -5.76 -0.11 15.68
CA SER A 51 -4.39 -0.02 16.20
C SER A 51 -3.35 -0.62 15.26
N LYS A 52 -3.77 -1.53 14.38
CA LYS A 52 -2.94 -2.17 13.36
C LYS A 52 -2.96 -1.44 12.02
N LEU A 53 -3.74 -0.37 11.90
CA LEU A 53 -3.84 0.39 10.67
C LEU A 53 -2.47 0.96 10.28
N SER A 54 -2.12 0.82 9.01
CA SER A 54 -0.88 1.38 8.48
C SER A 54 -0.82 2.90 8.67
N LEU A 55 0.37 3.42 8.94
CA LEU A 55 0.61 4.84 9.16
C LEU A 55 0.25 5.71 7.94
N LYS A 56 -0.05 6.99 8.19
CA LYS A 56 -0.33 8.00 7.16
C LYS A 56 0.80 8.09 6.13
N ARG A 57 0.51 7.80 4.87
CA ARG A 57 1.51 7.70 3.80
C ARG A 57 1.01 8.13 2.43
N CYS A 58 1.95 8.55 1.58
CA CYS A 58 1.76 8.86 0.17
C CYS A 58 2.97 8.36 -0.63
N LYS A 59 2.88 8.31 -1.96
CA LYS A 59 3.95 7.83 -2.85
C LYS A 59 4.39 6.39 -2.54
N HIS A 60 3.49 5.62 -1.96
CA HIS A 60 3.63 4.19 -1.71
C HIS A 60 3.09 3.44 -2.92
N SER A 61 3.48 2.18 -3.06
CA SER A 61 2.89 1.27 -4.03
C SER A 61 1.93 0.31 -3.34
N ALA A 62 1.00 -0.25 -4.11
CA ALA A 62 0.12 -1.30 -3.63
C ALA A 62 -0.16 -2.32 -4.72
N CYS A 63 -0.37 -3.56 -4.32
CA CYS A 63 -0.76 -4.66 -5.20
C CYS A 63 -1.75 -5.59 -4.47
N ILE A 64 -2.34 -6.52 -5.22
CA ILE A 64 -3.22 -7.55 -4.68
C ILE A 64 -2.63 -8.93 -4.93
N TYR A 65 -2.79 -9.81 -3.94
CA TYR A 65 -2.67 -11.26 -4.08
C TYR A 65 -3.88 -11.91 -3.42
N ASP A 66 -4.47 -12.91 -4.06
CA ASP A 66 -5.61 -13.64 -3.51
C ASP A 66 -6.66 -12.69 -2.89
N ASN A 67 -6.82 -12.74 -1.57
CA ASN A 67 -7.78 -11.96 -0.79
C ASN A 67 -7.10 -10.86 0.04
N MET A 68 -5.87 -10.46 -0.32
CA MET A 68 -5.10 -9.47 0.40
C MET A 68 -4.61 -8.34 -0.50
N MET A 69 -4.71 -7.12 0.01
CA MET A 69 -3.99 -5.96 -0.52
C MET A 69 -2.68 -5.82 0.23
N TYR A 70 -1.59 -5.51 -0.46
CA TYR A 70 -0.29 -5.20 0.13
C TYR A 70 0.09 -3.76 -0.18
N ILE A 71 0.69 -3.08 0.80
CA ILE A 71 1.17 -1.71 0.71
C ILE A 71 2.63 -1.67 1.10
N PHE A 72 3.45 -1.04 0.26
CA PHE A 72 4.89 -0.97 0.46
C PHE A 72 5.39 0.46 0.55
N GLY A 73 6.18 0.70 1.60
CA GLY A 73 6.96 1.92 1.79
C GLY A 73 6.15 3.21 1.68
N GLY A 74 6.78 4.22 1.05
CA GLY A 74 6.19 5.53 0.82
C GLY A 74 6.84 6.65 1.64
N CYS A 75 6.47 7.88 1.30
CA CYS A 75 6.95 9.13 1.90
C CYS A 75 8.48 9.34 1.83
N GLY A 76 9.26 8.46 1.21
CA GLY A 76 10.73 8.45 1.34
C GLY A 76 11.19 8.17 2.78
N LYS A 77 10.31 7.59 3.62
CA LYS A 77 10.54 7.38 5.05
C LYS A 77 10.23 5.96 5.49
N PHE A 78 9.42 5.26 4.73
CA PHE A 78 8.97 3.93 5.05
C PHE A 78 9.59 2.92 4.08
N ASN A 79 9.94 1.77 4.62
CA ASN A 79 10.34 0.57 3.91
C ASN A 79 9.60 -0.64 4.50
N ASP A 80 8.49 -0.43 5.18
CA ASP A 80 7.64 -1.49 5.73
C ASP A 80 6.68 -2.03 4.66
N CYS A 81 6.17 -3.23 4.93
CA CYS A 81 5.07 -3.84 4.20
C CYS A 81 3.88 -4.03 5.15
N HIS A 82 2.70 -3.66 4.70
CA HIS A 82 1.45 -3.97 5.39
C HIS A 82 0.51 -4.71 4.44
N SER A 83 -0.16 -5.75 4.94
CA SER A 83 -1.25 -6.41 4.25
C SER A 83 -2.60 -6.07 4.87
N PHE A 84 -3.64 -6.07 4.05
CA PHE A 84 -5.03 -5.99 4.46
C PHE A 84 -5.80 -7.17 3.90
N ASP A 85 -6.37 -8.03 4.75
CA ASP A 85 -7.22 -9.15 4.33
C ASP A 85 -8.66 -8.66 4.13
N PHE A 86 -9.15 -8.74 2.89
CA PHE A 86 -10.49 -8.29 2.52
C PHE A 86 -11.61 -9.09 3.18
N ARG A 87 -11.34 -10.30 3.67
CA ARG A 87 -12.32 -11.19 4.31
C ARG A 87 -12.47 -10.88 5.80
N THR A 88 -11.36 -10.58 6.47
CA THR A 88 -11.34 -10.33 7.92
C THR A 88 -11.38 -8.84 8.28
N LEU A 89 -11.09 -7.97 7.31
CA LEU A 89 -10.92 -6.52 7.48
C LEU A 89 -9.78 -6.16 8.45
N GLU A 90 -8.75 -7.02 8.52
CA GLU A 90 -7.61 -6.84 9.42
C GLU A 90 -6.37 -6.38 8.65
N TRP A 91 -5.64 -5.43 9.25
CA TRP A 91 -4.30 -5.04 8.82
C TRP A 91 -3.25 -5.87 9.57
N THR A 92 -2.19 -6.25 8.86
CA THR A 92 -1.03 -6.93 9.44
C THR A 92 0.26 -6.34 8.87
N GLU A 93 1.22 -6.03 9.74
CA GLU A 93 2.57 -5.67 9.28
C GLU A 93 3.32 -6.94 8.88
N ILE A 94 3.78 -7.01 7.64
CA ILE A 94 4.59 -8.12 7.14
C ILE A 94 6.05 -7.84 7.49
N LYS A 95 6.65 -8.71 8.28
CA LYS A 95 8.07 -8.63 8.64
C LYS A 95 8.90 -9.35 7.58
N TYR A 96 9.97 -8.69 7.14
CA TYR A 96 10.97 -9.31 6.29
C TYR A 96 11.63 -10.48 7.04
N ASN A 97 11.73 -11.64 6.41
CA ASN A 97 12.49 -12.76 6.97
C ASN A 97 13.96 -12.36 7.08
N ASN A 98 14.63 -12.74 8.17
CA ASN A 98 16.06 -12.41 8.41
C ASN A 98 17.03 -12.97 7.34
N ASP A 99 16.55 -13.80 6.41
CA ASP A 99 17.31 -14.36 5.30
C ASP A 99 17.24 -13.49 4.02
N SER A 100 16.38 -12.46 3.98
CA SER A 100 16.37 -11.51 2.87
C SER A 100 17.56 -10.56 3.00
N ARG A 101 18.64 -10.86 2.27
CA ARG A 101 19.90 -10.08 2.25
C ARG A 101 19.75 -8.63 1.76
N ILE A 102 18.53 -8.17 1.47
CA ILE A 102 18.27 -6.83 0.97
C ILE A 102 16.93 -6.32 1.53
N ILE A 103 16.95 -5.71 2.71
CA ILE A 103 15.83 -4.88 3.18
C ILE A 103 15.79 -3.65 2.26
N PRO A 104 14.65 -3.34 1.62
CA PRO A 104 14.59 -2.18 0.75
C PRO A 104 14.91 -0.89 1.50
N ALA A 105 15.56 0.04 0.82
CA ALA A 105 15.79 1.36 1.37
C ALA A 105 14.45 2.07 1.61
N LYS A 106 14.44 3.05 2.53
CA LYS A 106 13.29 3.93 2.71
C LYS A 106 13.07 4.72 1.43
N CYS A 107 12.03 4.38 0.68
CA CYS A 107 11.80 4.92 -0.65
C CYS A 107 10.38 5.44 -0.85
N GLY A 108 10.19 6.21 -1.91
CA GLY A 108 8.88 6.68 -2.36
C GLY A 108 8.84 6.85 -3.87
N ARG A 109 7.64 6.93 -4.45
CA ARG A 109 7.41 6.95 -5.91
C ARG A 109 8.03 5.74 -6.61
N HIS A 110 8.06 4.61 -5.93
CA HIS A 110 8.45 3.32 -6.48
C HIS A 110 7.22 2.59 -7.03
N THR A 111 7.44 1.50 -7.75
CA THR A 111 6.38 0.61 -8.25
C THR A 111 6.59 -0.79 -7.71
N CYS A 112 5.51 -1.44 -7.28
CA CYS A 112 5.54 -2.85 -6.92
C CYS A 112 4.58 -3.64 -7.81
N ILE A 113 4.98 -4.84 -8.18
CA ILE A 113 4.15 -5.81 -8.89
C ILE A 113 4.30 -7.13 -8.16
N LEU A 114 3.18 -7.81 -7.97
CA LEU A 114 3.19 -9.17 -7.45
C LEU A 114 3.03 -10.15 -8.60
N TYR A 115 3.86 -11.19 -8.61
CA TYR A 115 3.74 -12.31 -9.53
C TYR A 115 3.99 -13.61 -8.77
N ARG A 116 2.94 -14.44 -8.69
CA ARG A 116 2.87 -15.60 -7.78
C ARG A 116 3.11 -15.13 -6.34
N GLU A 117 3.92 -15.84 -5.58
CA GLU A 117 4.27 -15.52 -4.19
C GLU A 117 5.45 -14.54 -4.08
N ASN A 118 5.84 -13.86 -5.19
CA ASN A 118 6.96 -12.95 -5.19
C ASN A 118 6.52 -11.53 -5.56
N LEU A 119 6.86 -10.59 -4.69
CA LEU A 119 6.73 -9.17 -4.91
C LEU A 119 8.01 -8.61 -5.50
N TYR A 120 7.89 -8.00 -6.65
CA TYR A 120 8.94 -7.28 -7.35
C TYR A 120 8.72 -5.79 -7.14
N MET A 121 9.68 -5.13 -6.50
CA MET A 121 9.66 -3.69 -6.31
C MET A 121 10.81 -3.07 -7.08
N PHE A 122 10.47 -2.28 -8.10
CA PHE A 122 11.43 -1.41 -8.76
C PHE A 122 11.42 -0.06 -8.07
N ASP A 123 12.59 0.34 -7.60
CA ASP A 123 12.74 1.48 -6.73
C ASP A 123 12.42 2.80 -7.43
N GLY A 124 12.26 3.86 -6.64
CA GLY A 124 11.94 5.19 -7.15
C GLY A 124 12.92 6.21 -6.63
N TYR A 125 12.48 6.98 -5.63
CA TYR A 125 13.30 7.94 -4.93
C TYR A 125 13.75 7.38 -3.59
N VAL A 126 15.06 7.32 -3.39
CA VAL A 126 15.71 7.04 -2.10
C VAL A 126 16.35 8.34 -1.62
N GLY A 127 15.78 8.94 -0.57
CA GLY A 127 16.14 10.29 -0.16
C GLY A 127 15.88 11.32 -1.28
N ILE A 128 16.95 11.94 -1.79
CA ILE A 128 16.89 12.91 -2.89
C ILE A 128 17.29 12.32 -4.26
N GLN A 129 17.80 11.09 -4.28
CA GLN A 129 18.33 10.46 -5.49
C GLN A 129 17.31 9.50 -6.10
N ARG A 130 17.38 9.32 -7.42
CA ARG A 130 16.67 8.25 -8.12
C ARG A 130 17.48 6.96 -7.99
N SER A 131 16.78 5.86 -7.75
CA SER A 131 17.33 4.52 -7.63
C SER A 131 16.81 3.66 -8.78
N ASN A 132 17.59 2.67 -9.19
CA ASN A 132 17.26 1.68 -10.22
C ASN A 132 17.34 0.24 -9.67
N GLU A 133 17.34 0.10 -8.34
CA GLU A 133 17.41 -1.20 -7.68
C GLU A 133 16.09 -1.98 -7.85
N LEU A 134 16.22 -3.30 -8.00
CA LEU A 134 15.09 -4.23 -8.03
C LEU A 134 15.16 -5.09 -6.77
N PHE A 135 14.11 -5.03 -5.95
CA PHE A 135 13.95 -5.85 -4.77
C PHE A 135 12.92 -6.93 -5.02
N VAL A 136 13.18 -8.14 -4.51
CA VAL A 136 12.24 -9.26 -4.57
C VAL A 136 11.96 -9.73 -3.15
N LEU A 137 10.68 -9.69 -2.76
CA LEU A 137 10.20 -10.22 -1.49
C LEU A 137 9.33 -11.44 -1.74
N ASN A 138 9.65 -12.55 -1.09
CA ASN A 138 8.78 -13.72 -1.07
C ASN A 138 7.73 -13.54 0.05
N LEU A 139 6.45 -13.68 -0.28
CA LEU A 139 5.31 -13.47 0.62
C LEU A 139 4.82 -14.76 1.27
#